data_AF-A0A821J900-F1
#
_entry.id   AF-A0A821J900-F1
#
_cell.length_a   1.000
_cell.length_b   1.000
_cell.length_c   1.000
_cell.angle_alpha   90.00
_cell.angle_beta   90.00
_cell.angle_gamma   90.00
#
_symmetry.space_group_name_H-M   'P 1'
#
loop_
_entity.id
_entity.type
_entity.pdbx_description
1 polymer ?
#
loop_
_entity_poly.entity_id
_entity_poly.type
_entity_poly.pdbx_seq_one_letter_code
_entity_poly.pdbx_strand_id
1 'polypeptide(L)'
;LDFIGKVPYWFLYELLRQIWDILYSDYPRKSWFSALEQSLQEFLQLFQTIFPEQFITKFHFLLHAARNTSKYGPLKRQMNLRYEAKHHLLKQIANRCNNFINLPCTVSRRVQLRQCYELM
;
A
#
# COMPACT_ATOMS: atom_id res chain seq x y z
N LEU A 1 28.79 20.42 -9.06
CA LEU A 1 27.97 19.90 -7.95
C LEU A 1 26.81 19.14 -8.58
N ASP A 2 26.86 17.82 -8.50
CA ASP A 2 26.43 16.90 -9.58
C ASP A 2 24.92 16.81 -9.79
N PHE A 3 24.41 17.52 -10.80
CA PHE A 3 23.05 17.30 -11.30
C PHE A 3 22.94 15.96 -12.05
N ILE A 4 24.00 15.56 -12.77
CA ILE A 4 24.04 14.36 -13.62
C ILE A 4 23.86 13.08 -12.79
N GLY A 5 24.43 13.03 -11.57
CA GLY A 5 24.23 11.93 -10.65
C GLY A 5 22.81 11.83 -10.09
N LYS A 6 22.03 12.93 -10.06
CA LYS A 6 20.66 12.95 -9.51
C LYS A 6 19.58 12.53 -10.51
N VAL A 7 19.84 12.69 -11.80
CA VAL A 7 18.91 12.36 -12.89
C VAL A 7 18.37 10.92 -12.81
N PRO A 8 19.20 9.86 -12.64
CA PRO A 8 18.70 8.49 -12.61
C PRO A 8 17.78 8.21 -11.40
N TYR A 9 18.07 8.78 -10.23
CA TYR A 9 17.23 8.61 -9.04
C TYR A 9 15.87 9.30 -9.18
N TRP A 10 15.85 10.48 -9.81
CA TRP A 10 14.59 11.19 -10.08
C TRP A 10 13.71 10.42 -11.07
N PHE A 11 14.30 9.89 -12.14
CA PHE A 11 13.56 9.09 -13.11
C PHE A 11 12.99 7.81 -12.48
N LEU A 12 13.74 7.16 -11.61
CA LEU A 12 13.26 6.02 -10.82
C LEU A 12 12.07 6.39 -9.93
N TYR A 13 12.14 7.53 -9.24
CA TYR A 13 11.04 8.04 -8.42
C TYR A 13 9.80 8.38 -9.25
N GLU A 14 9.99 9.01 -10.41
CA GLU A 14 8.92 9.37 -11.34
C GLU A 14 8.19 8.12 -11.86
N LEU A 15 8.93 7.08 -12.29
CA LEU A 15 8.35 5.80 -12.68
C LEU A 15 7.54 5.16 -11.54
N LEU A 16 8.11 5.14 -10.33
CA LEU A 16 7.41 4.66 -9.15
C LEU A 16 6.12 5.45 -8.92
N ARG A 17 6.16 6.77 -9.06
CA ARG A 17 5.00 7.64 -8.84
C ARG A 17 3.87 7.32 -9.83
N GLN A 18 4.20 7.16 -11.11
CA GLN A 18 3.24 6.81 -12.16
C GLN A 18 2.60 5.44 -11.91
N ILE A 19 3.40 4.44 -11.52
CA ILE A 19 2.91 3.11 -11.10
C ILE A 19 1.90 3.27 -9.95
N TRP A 20 2.25 4.07 -8.94
CA TRP A 20 1.41 4.30 -7.77
C TRP A 20 0.09 4.98 -8.11
N ASP A 21 0.08 5.98 -8.98
CA ASP A 21 -1.13 6.69 -9.39
C ASP A 21 -2.14 5.74 -10.06
N ILE A 22 -1.67 4.75 -10.83
CA ILE A 22 -2.53 3.72 -11.42
C ILE A 22 -3.02 2.72 -10.35
N LEU A 23 -2.12 2.19 -9.52
CA LEU A 23 -2.46 1.18 -8.51
C LEU A 23 -3.41 1.69 -7.41
N TYR A 24 -3.37 2.99 -7.12
CA TYR A 24 -4.22 3.66 -6.13
C TYR A 24 -5.44 4.35 -6.71
N SER A 25 -5.60 4.33 -8.03
CA SER A 25 -6.82 4.81 -8.67
C SER A 25 -8.04 4.06 -8.13
N ASP A 26 -9.12 4.79 -7.84
CA ASP A 26 -10.37 4.17 -7.39
C ASP A 26 -11.05 3.36 -8.50
N TYR A 27 -10.77 3.72 -9.77
CA TYR A 27 -11.39 3.16 -10.97
C TYR A 27 -10.37 2.99 -12.12
N PRO A 28 -9.40 2.06 -11.99
CA PRO A 28 -8.40 1.82 -13.03
C PRO A 28 -9.06 1.24 -14.28
N ARG A 29 -8.76 1.84 -15.44
CA ARG A 29 -9.25 1.37 -16.74
C ARG A 29 -8.43 0.17 -17.20
N LYS A 30 -9.08 -0.80 -17.83
CA LYS A 30 -8.39 -1.99 -18.39
C LYS A 30 -7.28 -1.63 -19.39
N SER A 31 -7.47 -0.54 -20.14
CA SER A 31 -6.48 -0.02 -21.10
C SER A 31 -5.17 0.42 -20.44
N TRP A 32 -5.17 0.73 -19.14
CA TRP A 32 -3.96 1.17 -18.43
C TRP A 32 -3.05 0.02 -17.99
N PHE A 33 -3.55 -1.23 -17.97
CA PHE A 33 -2.78 -2.34 -17.41
C PHE A 33 -1.57 -2.71 -18.26
N SER A 34 -1.66 -2.60 -19.60
CA SER A 34 -0.51 -2.83 -20.48
C SER A 34 0.59 -1.79 -20.23
N ALA A 35 0.21 -0.51 -20.09
CA ALA A 35 1.15 0.55 -19.75
C ALA A 35 1.76 0.35 -18.35
N LEU A 36 0.95 -0.07 -17.37
CA LEU A 36 1.42 -0.38 -16.02
C LEU A 36 2.45 -1.52 -16.00
N GLU A 37 2.23 -2.59 -16.77
CA GLU A 37 3.19 -3.70 -16.89
C GLU A 37 4.53 -3.23 -17.47
N GLN A 38 4.48 -2.37 -18.48
CA GLN A 38 5.67 -1.77 -19.07
C GLN A 38 6.41 -0.87 -18.07
N SER A 39 5.72 0.05 -17.40
CA SER A 39 6.32 0.94 -16.39
C SER A 39 6.92 0.15 -15.23
N LEU A 40 6.27 -0.94 -14.80
CA LEU A 40 6.78 -1.84 -13.77
C LEU A 40 8.10 -2.50 -14.18
N GLN A 41 8.16 -3.01 -15.41
CA GLN A 41 9.37 -3.64 -15.94
C GLN A 41 10.51 -2.63 -16.04
N GLU A 42 10.23 -1.43 -16.58
CA GLU A 42 11.21 -0.35 -16.70
C GLU A 42 11.73 0.10 -15.32
N PHE A 43 10.84 0.28 -14.35
CA PHE A 43 11.20 0.61 -12.97
C PHE A 43 12.13 -0.44 -12.36
N LEU A 44 11.80 -1.73 -12.50
CA LEU A 44 12.61 -2.81 -11.92
C LEU A 44 13.98 -2.95 -12.58
N GLN A 45 14.04 -2.79 -13.90
CA GLN A 45 15.31 -2.81 -14.65
C GLN A 45 16.21 -1.65 -14.22
N LEU A 46 15.66 -0.43 -14.18
CA LEU A 46 16.39 0.76 -13.73
C LEU A 46 16.82 0.64 -12.26
N PHE A 47 15.94 0.13 -11.40
CA PHE A 47 16.28 -0.11 -9.99
C PHE A 47 17.48 -1.06 -9.87
N GLN A 48 17.48 -2.17 -10.63
CA GLN A 48 18.57 -3.13 -10.62
C GLN A 48 19.89 -2.54 -11.13
N THR A 49 19.83 -1.61 -12.09
CA THR A 49 21.03 -0.90 -12.59
C THR A 49 21.59 0.07 -11.53
N ILE A 50 20.72 0.80 -10.82
CA ILE A 50 21.13 1.79 -9.82
C ILE A 50 21.54 1.12 -8.48
N PHE A 51 20.85 0.04 -8.10
CA PHE A 51 20.99 -0.64 -6.81
C PHE A 51 21.08 -2.17 -6.97
N PRO A 52 22.17 -2.70 -7.56
CA PRO A 52 22.26 -4.11 -7.97
C PRO A 52 22.11 -5.12 -6.83
N GLU A 53 22.52 -4.77 -5.61
CA GLU A 53 22.46 -5.68 -4.44
C GLU A 53 21.21 -5.49 -3.57
N GLN A 54 20.29 -4.57 -3.94
CA GLN A 54 19.14 -4.23 -3.11
C GLN A 54 17.82 -4.82 -3.61
N PHE A 55 17.88 -5.83 -4.49
CA PHE A 55 16.68 -6.48 -5.00
C PHE A 55 16.04 -7.39 -3.94
N ILE A 56 14.89 -6.97 -3.42
CA ILE A 56 14.15 -7.71 -2.40
C ILE A 56 12.87 -8.35 -2.95
N THR A 57 12.33 -9.33 -2.23
CA THR A 57 11.10 -10.07 -2.59
C THR A 57 9.90 -9.15 -2.85
N LYS A 58 9.84 -7.97 -2.24
CA LYS A 58 8.77 -6.98 -2.50
C LYS A 58 8.70 -6.58 -3.97
N PHE A 59 9.84 -6.49 -4.65
CA PHE A 59 9.92 -6.15 -6.07
C PHE A 59 9.44 -7.30 -6.96
N HIS A 60 9.70 -8.56 -6.57
CA HIS A 60 9.11 -9.72 -7.23
C HIS A 60 7.57 -9.70 -7.15
N PHE A 61 7.00 -9.39 -5.98
CA PHE A 61 5.54 -9.25 -5.87
C PHE A 61 4.99 -8.06 -6.65
N LEU A 62 5.75 -6.97 -6.75
CA LEU A 62 5.36 -5.77 -7.49
C LEU A 62 5.21 -6.07 -9.00
N LEU A 63 6.00 -6.97 -9.57
CA LEU A 63 5.84 -7.43 -10.95
C LEU A 63 4.43 -7.99 -11.24
N HIS A 64 3.80 -8.61 -10.24
CA HIS A 64 2.45 -9.17 -10.36
C HIS A 64 1.33 -8.17 -10.03
N ALA A 65 1.67 -6.93 -9.68
CA ALA A 65 0.70 -5.92 -9.26
C ALA A 65 -0.35 -5.61 -10.34
N ALA A 66 0.06 -5.51 -11.61
CA ALA A 66 -0.87 -5.25 -12.72
C ALA A 66 -1.87 -6.41 -12.91
N ARG A 67 -1.36 -7.65 -12.97
CA ARG A 67 -2.19 -8.86 -13.07
C ARG A 67 -3.16 -8.99 -11.89
N ASN A 68 -2.68 -8.73 -10.67
CA ASN A 68 -3.50 -8.78 -9.47
C ASN A 68 -4.58 -7.70 -9.48
N THR A 69 -4.23 -6.48 -9.91
CA THR A 69 -5.17 -5.37 -10.04
C THR A 69 -6.27 -5.66 -11.07
N SER A 70 -5.90 -6.27 -12.19
CA SER A 70 -6.84 -6.66 -13.24
C SER A 70 -7.82 -7.75 -12.78
N LYS A 71 -7.35 -8.72 -11.99
CA LYS A 71 -8.18 -9.85 -11.51
C LYS A 71 -9.05 -9.49 -10.30
N TYR A 72 -8.50 -8.76 -9.34
CA TYR A 72 -9.13 -8.56 -8.03
C TYR A 72 -9.56 -7.11 -7.76
N GLY A 73 -9.32 -6.21 -8.72
CA GLY A 73 -9.55 -4.78 -8.58
C GLY A 73 -8.37 -4.05 -7.92
N PRO A 74 -8.52 -2.74 -7.65
CA PRO A 74 -7.45 -1.87 -7.15
C PRO A 74 -6.74 -2.42 -5.91
N LEU A 75 -5.40 -2.43 -5.90
CA LEU A 75 -4.61 -2.90 -4.76
C LEU A 75 -4.92 -2.13 -3.47
N LYS A 76 -5.30 -0.86 -3.57
CA LYS A 76 -5.78 -0.03 -2.45
C LYS A 76 -6.85 -0.74 -1.61
N ARG A 77 -7.72 -1.55 -2.21
CA ARG A 77 -8.79 -2.30 -1.52
C ARG A 77 -8.27 -3.52 -0.75
N GLN A 78 -7.10 -4.02 -1.13
CA GLN A 78 -6.44 -5.20 -0.54
C GLN A 78 -5.37 -4.82 0.49
N MET A 79 -5.16 -3.54 0.75
CA MET A 79 -4.10 -3.08 1.64
C MET A 79 -4.37 -3.33 3.12
N ASN A 80 -3.29 -3.66 3.82
CA ASN A 80 -3.30 -3.85 5.26
C ASN A 80 -3.33 -2.53 6.06
N LEU A 81 -3.06 -1.39 5.44
CA LEU A 81 -3.05 -0.08 6.12
C LEU A 81 -4.37 0.21 6.85
N ARG A 82 -5.51 -0.13 6.26
CA ARG A 82 -6.83 0.06 6.89
C ARG A 82 -7.01 -0.83 8.12
N TYR A 83 -6.53 -2.07 8.04
CA TYR A 83 -6.53 -2.99 9.17
C TYR A 83 -5.63 -2.50 10.30
N GLU A 84 -4.43 -2.01 9.98
CA GLU A 84 -3.49 -1.44 10.95
C GLU A 84 -4.05 -0.19 11.63
N ALA A 85 -4.69 0.71 10.86
CA ALA A 85 -5.35 1.89 11.39
C ALA A 85 -6.48 1.54 12.37
N LYS A 86 -7.28 0.51 12.06
CA LYS A 86 -8.30 0.00 12.99
C LYS A 86 -7.67 -0.64 14.23
N HIS A 87 -6.62 -1.44 14.08
CA HIS A 87 -5.89 -2.03 15.20
C HIS A 87 -5.24 -0.99 16.11
N HIS A 88 -4.77 0.13 15.57
CA HIS A 88 -4.24 1.22 16.37
C HIS A 88 -5.29 1.77 17.35
N LEU A 89 -6.52 2.00 16.88
CA LEU A 89 -7.64 2.37 17.75
C LEU A 89 -7.92 1.31 18.82
N LEU A 90 -7.94 0.03 18.45
CA LEU A 90 -8.18 -1.07 19.39
C LEU A 90 -7.12 -1.09 20.51
N LYS A 91 -5.84 -0.93 20.16
CA LYS A 91 -4.72 -0.85 21.12
C LYS A 91 -4.85 0.34 22.06
N GLN A 92 -5.25 1.51 21.54
CA GLN A 92 -5.49 2.68 22.39
C GLN A 92 -6.60 2.43 23.42
N ILE A 93 -7.71 1.80 23.01
CA ILE A 93 -8.80 1.46 23.92
C ILE A 93 -8.33 0.46 24.97
N ALA A 94 -7.59 -0.57 24.56
CA ALA A 94 -7.04 -1.57 25.45
C ALA A 94 -6.15 -0.95 26.53
N ASN A 95 -5.20 -0.10 26.12
CA ASN A 95 -4.28 0.57 27.03
C ASN A 95 -4.99 1.53 28.01
N ARG A 96 -6.12 2.13 27.61
CA ARG A 96 -6.88 3.06 28.45
C ARG A 96 -7.92 2.38 29.34
N CYS A 97 -8.35 1.17 29.02
CA CYS A 97 -9.46 0.53 29.74
C CYS A 97 -9.06 -0.02 31.10
N ASN A 98 -7.77 -0.29 31.33
CA ASN A 98 -7.22 -0.96 32.52
C ASN A 98 -8.00 -2.22 32.94
N ASN A 99 -8.72 -2.86 32.00
CA ASN A 99 -9.43 -4.11 32.20
C ASN A 99 -8.79 -5.20 31.36
N PHE A 100 -8.15 -6.15 32.02
CA PHE A 100 -7.47 -7.28 31.38
C PHE A 100 -8.34 -8.55 31.34
N ILE A 101 -9.47 -8.55 32.04
CA ILE A 101 -10.43 -9.66 32.02
C ILE A 101 -11.27 -9.55 30.74
N ASN A 102 -11.18 -10.55 29.87
CA ASN A 102 -11.89 -10.60 28.59
C ASN A 102 -11.71 -9.31 27.76
N LEU A 103 -10.45 -8.85 27.64
CA LEU A 103 -10.08 -7.65 26.90
C LEU A 103 -10.72 -7.57 25.48
N PRO A 104 -10.79 -8.64 24.67
CA PRO A 104 -11.45 -8.59 23.37
C PRO A 104 -12.91 -8.15 23.45
N CYS A 105 -13.66 -8.63 24.46
CA CYS A 105 -15.06 -8.26 24.69
C CYS A 105 -15.20 -6.79 25.10
N THR A 106 -14.31 -6.31 25.97
CA THR A 106 -14.32 -4.90 26.40
C THR A 106 -14.03 -3.96 25.23
N VAL A 107 -13.01 -4.28 24.43
CA VAL A 107 -12.62 -3.45 23.28
C VAL A 107 -13.69 -3.51 22.19
N SER A 108 -14.24 -4.69 21.87
CA SER A 108 -15.28 -4.83 20.84
C SER A 108 -16.54 -4.03 21.20
N ARG A 109 -17.00 -4.11 22.46
CA ARG A 109 -18.16 -3.34 22.94
C ARG A 109 -17.95 -1.84 22.79
N ARG A 110 -16.78 -1.32 23.16
CA ARG A 110 -16.47 0.12 23.03
C ARG A 110 -16.41 0.57 21.57
N VAL A 111 -15.85 -0.24 20.69
CA VAL A 111 -15.84 0.06 19.25
C VAL A 111 -17.26 0.02 18.66
N GLN A 112 -18.08 -0.95 19.04
CA GLN A 112 -19.46 -1.05 18.56
C GLN A 112 -20.30 0.14 19.01
N LEU A 113 -20.20 0.55 20.29
CA LEU A 113 -20.87 1.74 20.80
C LEU A 113 -20.46 3.01 20.04
N ARG A 114 -19.16 3.16 19.76
CA ARG A 114 -18.66 4.29 18.96
C ARG A 114 -19.20 4.26 17.53
N GLN A 115 -19.24 3.09 16.90
CA GLN A 115 -19.79 2.94 15.55
C GLN A 115 -21.28 3.29 15.49
N CYS A 116 -22.06 2.88 16.49
CA CYS A 116 -23.48 3.26 16.57
C CYS A 116 -23.64 4.78 16.66
N TYR A 117 -22.79 5.47 17.42
CA TYR A 117 -22.80 6.93 17.52
C TYR A 117 -22.41 7.62 16.20
N GLU A 118 -21.42 7.09 15.47
CA GLU A 118 -20.95 7.68 14.20
C GLU A 118 -21.92 7.45 13.02
N LEU A 119 -22.80 6.45 13.11
CA LEU A 119 -23.76 6.07 12.05
C LEU A 119 -25.17 6.65 12.25
N MET A 120 -25.44 7.25 13.41
CA MET A 120 -26.72 7.86 13.78
C MET A 120 -26.75 9.33 13.36
#